data_AF-A0A094FHF1-F1
#
_entry.id   AF-A0A094FHF1-F1
#
_cell.length_a   1.000
_cell.length_b   1.000
_cell.length_c   1.000
_cell.angle_alpha   90.00
_cell.angle_beta   90.00
_cell.angle_gamma   90.00
#
_symmetry.space_group_name_H-M   'P 1'
#
loop_
_entity.id
_entity.type
_entity.pdbx_description
1 polymer ?
#
loop_
_entity_poly.entity_id
_entity_poly.type
_entity_poly.pdbx_seq_one_letter_code
_entity_poly.pdbx_strand_id
1 'polypeptide(L)'
;MKFQLSALAILGSFVALSHGVCLKTSGNAHIIPETGDLQLFGLLYNNGELVCTINRASYDKQIWFDCHDGHYAAVPDDLSVLMYANNKVDYRVPLSPDESGIEAWAWNAQKGC
;
A
#
# COMPACT_ATOMS: atom_id res chain seq x y z
N MET A 1 -35.37 -24.77 -24.77
CA MET A 1 -34.28 -24.52 -23.79
C MET A 1 -33.89 -23.04 -23.86
N LYS A 2 -34.27 -22.22 -22.87
CA LYS A 2 -34.00 -20.76 -22.79
C LYS A 2 -33.51 -20.32 -21.39
N PHE A 3 -32.93 -21.25 -20.63
CA PHE A 3 -32.60 -21.04 -19.21
C PHE A 3 -31.12 -20.76 -18.92
N GLN A 4 -30.26 -20.63 -19.94
CA GLN A 4 -28.81 -20.52 -19.72
C GLN A 4 -28.25 -19.10 -19.77
N LEU A 5 -28.98 -18.11 -20.28
CA LEU A 5 -28.48 -16.73 -20.37
C LEU A 5 -28.56 -15.96 -19.05
N SER A 6 -29.59 -16.22 -18.23
CA SER A 6 -29.78 -15.54 -16.95
C SER A 6 -28.75 -15.96 -15.90
N ALA A 7 -28.31 -17.22 -15.93
CA ALA A 7 -27.32 -17.75 -14.99
C ALA A 7 -25.92 -17.13 -15.21
N LEU A 8 -25.52 -16.90 -16.46
CA LEU A 8 -24.23 -16.26 -16.78
C LEU A 8 -24.18 -14.79 -16.33
N ALA A 9 -25.28 -14.04 -16.46
CA ALA A 9 -25.35 -12.64 -16.03
C ALA A 9 -25.19 -12.49 -14.50
N ILE A 10 -25.73 -13.45 -13.75
CA ILE A 10 -25.62 -13.49 -12.30
C ILE A 10 -24.19 -13.85 -11.88
N LEU A 11 -23.56 -14.85 -12.52
CA LEU A 11 -22.15 -15.20 -12.29
C LEU A 11 -21.18 -14.05 -12.62
N GLY A 12 -21.41 -13.34 -13.74
CA GLY A 12 -20.59 -12.16 -14.11
C GLY A 12 -20.65 -11.02 -13.07
N SER A 13 -21.78 -10.88 -12.37
CA SER A 13 -21.96 -9.89 -11.31
C SER A 13 -21.18 -10.24 -10.02
N PHE A 14 -20.95 -11.53 -9.77
CA PHE A 14 -20.15 -11.99 -8.61
C PHE A 14 -18.64 -11.90 -8.86
N VAL A 15 -18.18 -12.08 -10.10
CA VAL A 15 -16.76 -11.87 -10.46
C VAL A 15 -16.36 -10.39 -10.35
N ALA A 16 -17.31 -9.47 -10.58
CA ALA A 16 -17.08 -8.05 -10.37
C ALA A 16 -16.78 -7.67 -8.90
N LEU A 17 -17.19 -8.50 -7.94
CA LEU A 17 -17.02 -8.27 -6.50
C LEU A 17 -15.73 -8.89 -5.93
N SER A 18 -14.98 -9.67 -6.71
CA SER A 18 -13.69 -10.25 -6.26
C SER A 18 -12.47 -9.36 -6.55
N HIS A 19 -12.66 -8.13 -7.02
CA HIS A 19 -11.58 -7.15 -7.24
C HIS A 19 -11.15 -6.39 -5.95
N GLY A 20 -11.58 -6.87 -4.79
CA GLY A 20 -11.16 -6.34 -3.51
C GLY A 20 -9.70 -6.68 -3.21
N VAL A 21 -8.96 -5.72 -2.68
CA VAL A 21 -7.64 -5.94 -2.09
C VAL A 21 -7.80 -5.98 -0.58
N CYS A 22 -7.13 -6.93 0.09
CA CYS A 22 -6.89 -6.85 1.53
C CYS A 22 -5.47 -6.32 1.73
N LEU A 23 -5.36 -5.01 1.92
CA LEU A 23 -4.10 -4.33 2.12
C LEU A 23 -3.76 -4.24 3.60
N LYS A 24 -2.51 -4.56 3.94
CA LYS A 24 -1.92 -4.27 5.24
C LYS A 24 -0.55 -3.65 5.02
N THR A 25 -0.28 -2.53 5.67
CA THR A 25 1.02 -1.86 5.60
C THR A 25 1.47 -1.47 7.00
N SER A 26 2.78 -1.56 7.19
CA SER A 26 3.47 -1.06 8.36
C SER A 26 4.84 -0.54 7.96
N GLY A 27 5.38 0.36 8.76
CA GLY A 27 6.74 0.85 8.56
C GLY A 27 7.14 1.88 9.58
N ASN A 28 8.37 2.35 9.42
CA ASN A 28 8.94 3.39 10.23
C ASN A 28 9.90 4.26 9.42
N ALA A 29 10.02 5.50 9.84
CA ALA A 29 10.96 6.47 9.31
C ALA A 29 11.74 7.08 10.48
N HIS A 30 13.02 7.36 10.28
CA HIS A 30 13.81 8.13 11.24
C HIS A 30 14.86 8.97 10.52
N ILE A 31 15.32 10.04 11.17
CA ILE A 31 16.45 10.82 10.68
C ILE A 31 17.76 10.14 11.10
N ILE A 32 18.68 9.98 10.15
CA ILE A 32 20.05 9.51 10.41
C ILE A 32 20.83 10.68 11.02
N PRO A 33 21.27 10.62 12.29
CA PRO A 33 21.87 11.77 12.97
C PRO A 33 23.13 12.31 12.29
N GLU A 34 23.93 11.44 11.65
CA GLU A 34 25.20 11.81 11.04
C GLU A 34 25.04 12.58 9.72
N THR A 35 24.00 12.26 8.94
CA THR A 35 23.79 12.83 7.59
C THR A 35 22.59 13.76 7.51
N GLY A 36 21.63 13.63 8.43
CA GLY A 36 20.34 14.32 8.38
C GLY A 36 19.36 13.74 7.36
N ASP A 37 19.67 12.58 6.77
CA ASP A 37 18.81 11.93 5.78
C ASP A 37 17.65 11.18 6.44
N LEU A 38 16.51 11.10 5.75
CA LEU A 38 15.38 10.29 6.19
C LEU A 38 15.58 8.83 5.79
N GLN A 39 15.77 7.93 6.76
CA GLN A 39 15.79 6.49 6.57
C GLN A 39 14.38 5.93 6.73
N LEU A 40 13.88 5.28 5.68
CA LEU A 40 12.55 4.66 5.66
C LEU A 40 12.66 3.13 5.54
N PHE A 41 11.85 2.45 6.33
CA PHE A 41 11.53 1.04 6.18
C PHE A 41 10.01 0.86 6.12
N GLY A 42 9.54 -0.03 5.25
CA GLY A 42 8.11 -0.29 5.13
C GLY A 42 7.81 -1.57 4.37
N LEU A 43 6.67 -2.17 4.71
CA LEU A 43 6.15 -3.39 4.13
C LEU A 43 4.72 -3.14 3.67
N LEU A 44 4.36 -3.73 2.53
CA LEU A 44 3.00 -3.72 2.01
C LEU A 44 2.60 -5.13 1.60
N TYR A 45 1.54 -5.61 2.22
CA TYR A 45 0.90 -6.88 1.90
C TYR A 45 -0.39 -6.65 1.14
N ASN A 46 -0.65 -7.51 0.16
CA ASN A 46 -1.94 -7.62 -0.51
C ASN A 46 -2.42 -9.07 -0.43
N ASN A 47 -3.60 -9.30 0.14
CA ASN A 47 -4.18 -10.64 0.32
C ASN A 47 -3.23 -11.62 1.06
N GLY A 48 -2.43 -11.11 1.99
CA GLY A 48 -1.47 -11.89 2.77
C GLY A 48 -0.10 -12.10 2.13
N GLU A 49 0.07 -11.73 0.85
CA GLU A 49 1.36 -11.78 0.15
C GLU A 49 2.11 -10.45 0.32
N LEU A 50 3.41 -10.51 0.60
CA LEU A 50 4.28 -9.32 0.60
C LEU A 50 4.52 -8.89 -0.86
N VAL A 51 4.02 -7.72 -1.23
CA VAL A 51 4.05 -7.24 -2.63
C VAL A 51 4.94 -6.02 -2.84
N CYS A 52 5.18 -5.23 -1.79
CA CYS A 52 6.15 -4.14 -1.86
C CYS A 52 6.93 -3.99 -0.56
N THR A 53 8.17 -3.52 -0.68
CA THR A 53 9.01 -3.13 0.44
C THR A 53 9.67 -1.78 0.16
N ILE A 54 10.14 -1.14 1.22
CA ILE A 54 11.08 -0.04 1.11
C ILE A 54 12.11 -0.19 2.20
N ASN A 55 13.38 0.02 1.87
CA ASN A 55 14.47 0.16 2.82
C ASN A 55 15.53 1.09 2.24
N ARG A 56 15.38 2.40 2.42
CA ARG A 56 16.31 3.38 1.84
C ARG A 56 16.34 4.70 2.60
N ALA A 57 17.51 5.34 2.55
CA ALA A 57 17.68 6.75 2.85
C ALA A 57 17.23 7.58 1.62
N SER A 58 16.42 8.62 1.82
CA SER A 58 15.97 9.49 0.73
C SER A 58 15.75 10.93 1.17
N TYR A 59 15.89 11.86 0.22
CA TYR A 59 15.54 13.28 0.30
C TYR A 59 14.42 13.66 -0.68
N ASP A 60 13.79 12.68 -1.33
CA ASP A 60 12.85 12.89 -2.43
C ASP A 60 11.44 13.25 -1.93
N LYS A 61 10.74 14.11 -2.69
CA LYS A 61 9.35 14.53 -2.41
C LYS A 61 8.34 13.37 -2.41
N GLN A 62 8.69 12.24 -3.02
CA GLN A 62 7.84 11.04 -3.07
C GLN A 62 8.67 9.78 -2.86
N ILE A 63 8.22 9.00 -1.89
CA ILE A 63 8.88 7.79 -1.42
C ILE A 63 8.22 6.60 -2.09
N TRP A 64 8.74 6.21 -3.25
CA TRP A 64 8.40 4.98 -3.97
C TRP A 64 8.84 3.70 -3.25
N PHE A 65 8.03 2.65 -3.34
CA PHE A 65 8.37 1.31 -2.84
C PHE A 65 8.91 0.45 -3.98
N ASP A 66 9.77 -0.51 -3.64
CA ASP A 66 10.17 -1.59 -4.53
C ASP A 66 9.08 -2.66 -4.51
N CYS A 67 8.41 -2.86 -5.64
CA CYS A 67 7.21 -3.69 -5.76
C CYS A 67 7.41 -4.83 -6.75
N HIS A 68 6.69 -5.95 -6.53
CA HIS A 68 6.54 -7.02 -7.51
C HIS A 68 5.77 -6.55 -8.76
N ASP A 69 5.91 -7.30 -9.86
CA ASP A 69 5.23 -6.98 -11.13
C ASP A 69 3.73 -6.76 -10.97
N GLY A 70 3.23 -5.67 -11.55
CA GLY A 70 1.82 -5.30 -11.48
C GLY A 70 1.42 -4.51 -10.22
N HIS A 71 2.34 -4.35 -9.26
CA HIS A 71 2.16 -3.57 -8.05
C HIS A 71 2.97 -2.28 -8.10
N TYR A 72 2.39 -1.19 -7.58
CA TYR A 72 3.07 0.09 -7.42
C TYR A 72 2.64 0.71 -6.11
N ALA A 73 3.58 1.28 -5.36
CA ALA A 73 3.27 2.00 -4.14
C ALA A 73 4.18 3.20 -3.93
N ALA A 74 3.62 4.26 -3.37
CA ALA A 74 4.36 5.43 -2.94
C ALA A 74 3.69 6.06 -1.72
N VAL A 75 4.51 6.70 -0.90
CA VAL A 75 4.08 7.56 0.21
C VAL A 75 4.61 8.96 -0.07
N PRO A 76 3.79 10.02 0.05
CA PRO A 76 4.26 11.41 -0.02
C PRO A 76 5.14 11.75 1.20
N ASP A 77 5.86 12.84 1.12
CA ASP A 77 6.72 13.37 2.20
C ASP A 77 5.99 13.60 3.53
N ASP A 78 4.70 13.93 3.50
CA ASP A 78 3.88 14.12 4.70
C ASP A 78 3.44 12.82 5.40
N LEU A 79 3.78 11.65 4.83
CA LEU A 79 3.45 10.32 5.36
C LEU A 79 1.96 10.09 5.68
N SER A 80 1.05 10.87 5.09
CA SER A 80 -0.38 10.85 5.43
C SER A 80 -1.16 9.70 4.78
N VAL A 81 -0.69 9.21 3.64
CA VAL A 81 -1.41 8.25 2.81
C VAL A 81 -0.46 7.36 2.02
N LEU A 82 -0.75 6.06 1.99
CA LEU A 82 -0.16 5.16 1.03
C LEU A 82 -0.99 5.19 -0.26
N MET A 83 -0.36 5.61 -1.35
CA MET A 83 -0.88 5.45 -2.70
C MET A 83 -0.43 4.09 -3.22
N TYR A 84 -1.38 3.23 -3.58
CA TYR A 84 -1.11 1.88 -4.07
C TYR A 84 -1.90 1.61 -5.35
N ALA A 85 -1.29 0.94 -6.32
CA ALA A 85 -1.96 0.46 -7.51
C ALA A 85 -1.67 -1.02 -7.74
N ASN A 86 -2.69 -1.77 -8.15
CA ASN A 86 -2.57 -3.15 -8.61
C ASN A 86 -3.30 -3.28 -9.96
N ASN A 87 -2.57 -3.67 -11.01
CA ASN A 87 -3.15 -3.90 -12.34
C ASN A 87 -4.04 -2.75 -12.85
N LYS A 88 -3.59 -1.49 -12.65
CA LYS A 88 -4.28 -0.24 -13.06
C LYS A 88 -5.51 0.15 -12.22
N VAL A 89 -5.71 -0.49 -11.07
CA VAL A 89 -6.70 -0.04 -10.08
C VAL A 89 -5.97 0.67 -8.95
N ASP A 90 -6.35 1.93 -8.71
CA ASP A 90 -5.74 2.78 -7.70
C ASP A 90 -6.47 2.69 -6.36
N TYR A 91 -5.69 2.65 -5.29
CA TYR A 91 -6.15 2.61 -3.91
C TYR A 91 -5.39 3.66 -3.10
N ARG A 92 -6.15 4.37 -2.26
CA ARG A 92 -5.60 5.24 -1.22
C ARG A 92 -5.87 4.62 0.13
N VAL A 93 -4.84 4.47 0.95
CA VAL A 93 -4.90 3.92 2.30
C VAL A 93 -4.37 4.98 3.26
N PRO A 94 -5.23 5.65 4.04
CA PRO A 94 -4.78 6.59 5.06
C PRO A 94 -3.82 5.89 6.03
N LEU A 95 -2.69 6.52 6.30
CA LEU A 95 -1.74 6.02 7.29
C LEU A 95 -2.12 6.57 8.65
N SER A 96 -2.03 5.73 9.68
CA SER A 96 -2.13 6.17 11.07
C SER A 96 -0.70 6.34 11.60
N PRO A 97 -0.16 7.57 11.61
CA PRO A 97 1.15 7.82 12.19
C PRO A 97 1.11 7.59 13.70
N ASP A 98 2.17 6.99 14.21
CA ASP A 98 2.47 6.83 15.62
C ASP A 98 3.79 7.54 15.91
N GLU A 99 3.74 8.61 16.69
CA GLU A 99 4.91 9.41 17.05
C GLU A 99 5.81 8.58 17.97
N SER A 100 6.93 8.10 17.42
CA SER A 100 7.89 7.26 18.15
C SER A 100 9.07 8.05 18.72
N GLY A 101 8.94 9.39 18.79
CA GLY A 101 9.98 10.32 19.25
C GLY A 101 10.03 11.58 18.38
N ILE A 102 11.00 12.46 18.65
CA ILE A 102 11.16 13.75 17.95
C ILE A 102 11.64 13.57 16.50
N GLU A 103 12.38 12.50 16.22
CA GLU A 103 13.04 12.24 14.93
C GLU A 103 12.66 10.87 14.34
N ALA A 104 11.57 10.27 14.84
CA ALA A 104 11.14 8.94 14.42
C ALA A 104 9.60 8.84 14.35
N TRP A 105 9.14 8.23 13.27
CA TRP A 105 7.73 7.99 12.97
C TRP A 105 7.52 6.51 12.70
N ALA A 106 6.44 5.94 13.21
CA ALA A 106 5.94 4.65 12.77
C ALA A 106 4.59 4.85 12.10
N TRP A 107 4.17 3.93 11.24
CA TRP A 107 2.82 3.92 10.70
C TRP A 107 2.31 2.52 10.53
N ASN A 108 1.00 2.39 10.58
CA ASN A 108 0.28 1.17 10.25
C ASN A 108 -1.03 1.53 9.55
N ALA A 109 -1.48 0.71 8.61
CA ALA A 109 -2.81 0.82 8.03
C ALA A 109 -3.33 -0.49 7.44
N GLN A 110 -4.66 -0.59 7.32
CA GLN A 110 -5.36 -1.72 6.72
C GLN A 110 -6.54 -1.24 5.86
N LYS A 111 -6.83 -1.95 4.77
CA LYS A 111 -8.01 -1.69 3.91
C LYS A 111 -8.55 -2.98 3.30
N GLY A 112 -9.88 -3.16 3.31
CA GLY A 112 -10.57 -4.23 2.58
C GLY A 112 -10.46 -5.63 3.20
N CYS A 113 -9.80 -5.72 4.35
CA CYS A 113 -10.00 -6.76 5.34
C CYS A 113 -10.71 -6.11 6.54
#